data_AF-A0A351YEK7-F1
#
_entry.id   AF-A0A351YEK7-F1
#
_cell.length_a   1.000
_cell.length_b   1.000
_cell.length_c   1.000
_cell.angle_alpha   90.00
_cell.angle_beta   90.00
_cell.angle_gamma   90.00
#
_symmetry.space_group_name_H-M   'P 1'
#
loop_
_entity.id
_entity.type
_entity.pdbx_description
1 polymer ?
#
loop_
_entity_poly.entity_id
_entity_poly.type
_entity_poly.pdbx_seq_one_letter_code
_entity_poly.pdbx_strand_id
1 'polypeptide(L)'
;MGGFMKKTFVLLIMSVVGLVSNDMIAMTAWEKSSCLPQTALRTTDDGVALTAEDMQAVKDKAAAVSPEIRQKFDKALTAWRQAIEGNARMRMSSSTYSYMELPESEVLKSMGGEIIPLIMEKLLTRDNFYLLPLYEAMQTDKKLVSKVAGSEQERAVLAVRLWLDAGKA
;
A
#
# COMPACT_ATOMS: atom_id res chain seq x y z
N MET A 1 -45.51 -25.65 -20.00
CA MET A 1 -44.39 -24.86 -19.42
C MET A 1 -44.28 -25.24 -17.96
N GLY A 2 -43.21 -25.78 -17.38
CA GLY A 2 -41.87 -26.16 -17.82
C GLY A 2 -41.03 -26.42 -16.55
N GLY A 3 -40.17 -27.46 -16.57
CA GLY A 3 -39.07 -27.69 -15.61
C GLY A 3 -39.47 -28.38 -14.29
N PHE A 4 -38.70 -29.30 -13.71
CA PHE A 4 -37.31 -29.68 -13.95
C PHE A 4 -37.06 -31.03 -13.23
N MET A 5 -36.57 -32.05 -13.94
CA MET A 5 -36.18 -33.34 -13.35
C MET A 5 -34.91 -33.15 -12.49
N LYS A 6 -34.93 -33.63 -11.24
CA LYS A 6 -33.71 -33.79 -10.43
C LYS A 6 -32.93 -35.00 -10.95
N LYS A 7 -31.79 -34.76 -11.60
CA LYS A 7 -30.81 -35.81 -11.91
C LYS A 7 -29.85 -35.97 -10.72
N THR A 8 -29.99 -37.07 -10.00
CA THR A 8 -29.00 -37.55 -9.04
C THR A 8 -27.86 -38.19 -9.83
N PHE A 9 -26.63 -37.70 -9.71
CA PHE A 9 -25.45 -38.34 -10.27
C PHE A 9 -24.49 -38.71 -9.13
N VAL A 10 -24.37 -40.03 -8.91
CA VAL A 10 -23.42 -40.64 -7.98
C VAL A 10 -22.05 -40.61 -8.65
N LEU A 11 -21.06 -39.95 -8.03
CA LEU A 11 -19.69 -39.95 -8.54
C LEU A 11 -18.92 -41.14 -7.93
N LEU A 12 -18.68 -42.14 -8.77
CA LEU A 12 -17.85 -43.32 -8.51
C LEU A 12 -16.37 -42.89 -8.58
N ILE A 13 -15.66 -42.97 -7.47
CA ILE A 13 -14.20 -42.78 -7.43
C ILE A 13 -13.53 -44.07 -7.91
N MET A 14 -13.01 -44.07 -9.13
CA MET A 14 -12.09 -45.11 -9.61
C MET A 14 -10.65 -44.73 -9.28
N SER A 15 -10.00 -45.57 -8.49
CA SER A 15 -8.54 -45.57 -8.33
C SER A 15 -7.86 -45.95 -9.63
N VAL A 16 -6.89 -45.14 -10.07
CA VAL A 16 -5.88 -45.55 -11.06
C VAL A 16 -4.50 -45.31 -10.43
N VAL A 17 -3.80 -46.41 -10.17
CA VAL A 17 -2.36 -46.43 -9.92
C VAL A 17 -1.68 -46.56 -11.28
N GLY A 18 -0.75 -45.66 -11.63
CA GLY A 18 0.09 -45.85 -12.82
C GLY A 18 0.95 -44.66 -13.24
N LEU A 19 2.26 -44.83 -13.07
CA LEU A 19 3.41 -44.15 -13.69
C LEU A 19 3.65 -42.66 -13.44
N VAL A 20 4.68 -42.40 -12.62
CA VAL A 20 5.25 -41.06 -12.37
C VAL A 20 6.25 -40.73 -13.48
N SER A 21 5.91 -39.83 -14.40
CA SER A 21 6.87 -39.16 -15.27
C SER A 21 7.50 -37.96 -14.55
N ASN A 22 8.72 -37.58 -14.95
CA ASN A 22 9.50 -36.48 -14.35
C ASN A 22 8.78 -35.12 -14.32
N ASP A 23 7.67 -34.94 -15.04
CA ASP A 23 6.84 -33.73 -15.02
C ASP A 23 6.07 -33.57 -13.69
N MET A 24 5.86 -34.67 -12.94
CA MET A 24 5.22 -34.63 -11.61
C MET A 24 6.14 -34.04 -10.54
N ILE A 25 7.47 -34.04 -10.74
CA ILE A 25 8.43 -33.40 -9.84
C ILE A 25 8.34 -31.86 -9.95
N ALA A 26 8.04 -31.32 -11.14
CA ALA A 26 7.90 -29.88 -11.34
C ALA A 26 6.58 -29.34 -10.77
N MET A 27 5.46 -30.06 -10.94
CA MET A 27 4.18 -29.69 -10.32
C MET A 27 4.22 -29.77 -8.80
N THR A 28 4.90 -30.77 -8.23
CA THR A 28 5.04 -30.87 -6.77
C THR A 28 5.99 -29.83 -6.19
N ALA A 29 6.99 -29.33 -6.93
CA ALA A 29 7.83 -28.22 -6.49
C ALA A 29 7.08 -26.86 -6.49
N TRP A 30 6.14 -26.66 -7.42
CA TRP A 30 5.27 -25.48 -7.46
C TRP A 30 4.17 -25.53 -6.38
N GLU A 31 3.54 -26.68 -6.14
CA GLU A 31 2.57 -26.85 -5.04
C GLU A 31 3.22 -26.80 -3.65
N LYS A 32 4.48 -27.22 -3.52
CA LYS A 32 5.23 -27.16 -2.26
C LYS A 32 5.85 -25.78 -2.00
N SER A 33 5.92 -24.92 -3.02
CA SER A 33 6.36 -23.52 -2.91
C SER A 33 5.21 -22.51 -2.81
N SER A 34 3.98 -22.92 -3.14
CA SER A 34 2.77 -22.08 -3.01
C SER A 34 2.20 -22.06 -1.59
N CYS A 35 2.78 -22.83 -0.67
CA CYS A 35 2.56 -22.70 0.77
C CYS A 35 3.88 -22.35 1.48
N LEU A 36 4.44 -21.18 1.16
CA LEU A 36 5.15 -20.46 2.22
C LEU A 36 4.17 -20.37 3.39
N PRO A 37 4.51 -20.88 4.58
CA PRO A 37 3.63 -20.67 5.71
C PRO A 37 3.48 -19.15 5.83
N GLN A 38 2.24 -18.71 5.97
CA GLN A 38 1.87 -17.31 6.11
C GLN A 38 2.35 -16.73 7.47
N THR A 39 3.46 -17.25 8.01
CA THR A 39 4.15 -16.82 9.21
C THR A 39 4.95 -15.53 9.01
N ALA A 40 4.85 -14.87 7.85
CA ALA A 40 5.42 -13.54 7.62
C ALA A 40 4.41 -12.38 7.76
N LEU A 41 3.14 -12.64 8.09
CA LEU A 41 2.28 -11.63 8.69
C LEU A 41 2.00 -12.04 10.14
N ARG A 42 2.82 -11.54 11.06
CA ARG A 42 2.38 -11.39 12.44
C ARG A 42 1.31 -10.30 12.46
N THR A 43 0.07 -10.64 12.13
CA THR A 43 -1.06 -9.93 12.69
C THR A 43 -1.12 -10.33 14.16
N THR A 44 -0.32 -9.67 15.00
CA THR A 44 -0.74 -9.52 16.39
C THR A 44 -2.05 -8.76 16.34
N ASP A 45 -3.05 -9.28 17.03
CA ASP A 45 -4.46 -8.87 17.04
C ASP A 45 -4.70 -7.36 17.31
N ASP A 46 -3.67 -6.59 17.71
CA ASP A 46 -3.79 -5.14 18.01
C ASP A 46 -2.82 -4.25 17.17
N GLY A 47 -2.09 -4.81 16.21
CA GLY A 47 -0.76 -4.29 15.87
C GLY A 47 -0.55 -3.44 14.61
N VAL A 48 -1.42 -3.43 13.60
CA VAL A 48 -1.05 -2.81 12.29
C VAL A 48 -2.18 -2.04 11.59
N ALA A 49 -3.46 -2.16 11.95
CA ALA A 49 -4.52 -1.41 11.28
C ALA A 49 -4.77 -0.03 11.93
N LEU A 50 -4.99 1.01 11.13
CA LEU A 50 -5.49 2.29 11.64
C LEU A 50 -6.92 2.11 12.16
N THR A 51 -7.20 2.63 13.35
CA THR A 51 -8.55 2.67 13.92
C THR A 51 -9.40 3.74 13.22
N ALA A 52 -10.72 3.72 13.43
CA ALA A 52 -11.60 4.77 12.91
C ALA A 52 -11.24 6.13 13.53
N GLU A 53 -10.84 6.14 14.79
CA GLU A 53 -10.36 7.29 15.54
C GLU A 53 -9.07 7.84 14.94
N ASP A 54 -8.11 6.98 14.59
CA ASP A 54 -6.88 7.40 13.91
C ASP A 54 -7.19 8.06 12.56
N MET A 55 -8.05 7.41 11.76
CA MET A 55 -8.46 7.93 10.46
C MET A 55 -9.16 9.29 10.58
N GLN A 56 -10.01 9.47 11.60
CA GLN A 56 -10.68 10.74 11.84
C GLN A 56 -9.70 11.82 12.31
N ALA A 57 -8.77 11.49 13.21
CA ALA A 57 -7.75 12.43 13.68
C ALA A 57 -6.85 12.95 12.53
N VAL A 58 -6.52 12.08 11.55
CA VAL A 58 -5.82 12.49 10.34
C VAL A 58 -6.66 13.46 9.52
N LYS A 59 -7.94 13.15 9.27
CA LYS A 59 -8.86 14.01 8.51
C LYS A 59 -9.05 15.37 9.17
N ASP A 60 -9.18 15.42 10.48
CA ASP A 60 -9.35 16.67 11.24
C ASP A 60 -8.10 17.55 11.12
N LYS A 61 -6.91 16.97 11.27
CA LYS A 61 -5.64 17.69 11.07
C LYS A 61 -5.48 18.18 9.62
N ALA A 62 -5.88 17.38 8.64
CA ALA A 62 -5.88 17.79 7.24
C ALA A 62 -6.88 18.90 6.96
N ALA A 63 -8.08 18.86 7.55
CA ALA A 63 -9.12 19.87 7.41
C ALA A 63 -8.71 21.24 7.97
N ALA A 64 -7.79 21.28 8.94
CA ALA A 64 -7.22 22.51 9.47
C ALA A 64 -6.25 23.23 8.50
N VAL A 65 -5.78 22.55 7.45
CA VAL A 65 -4.92 23.17 6.42
C VAL A 65 -5.75 24.11 5.55
N SER A 66 -5.21 25.31 5.27
CA SER A 66 -5.96 26.34 4.56
C SER A 66 -6.39 25.91 3.15
N PRO A 67 -7.53 26.40 2.64
CA PRO A 67 -7.99 26.06 1.29
C PRO A 67 -6.98 26.41 0.18
N GLU A 68 -6.23 27.49 0.36
CA GLU A 68 -5.20 27.91 -0.59
C GLU A 68 -4.06 26.89 -0.68
N ILE A 69 -3.55 26.42 0.47
CA ILE A 69 -2.49 25.41 0.51
C ILE A 69 -3.01 24.08 -0.03
N ARG A 70 -4.23 23.68 0.33
CA ARG A 70 -4.87 22.47 -0.21
C ARG A 70 -4.99 22.52 -1.73
N GLN A 71 -5.41 23.63 -2.31
CA GLN A 71 -5.52 23.79 -3.76
C GLN A 71 -4.14 23.68 -4.43
N LYS A 72 -3.11 24.33 -3.88
CA LYS A 72 -1.73 24.23 -4.40
C LYS A 72 -1.22 22.78 -4.32
N PHE A 73 -1.47 22.11 -3.21
CA PHE A 73 -1.09 20.72 -2.99
C PHE A 73 -1.77 19.78 -3.98
N ASP A 74 -3.09 19.85 -4.13
CA ASP A 74 -3.82 18.97 -5.06
C ASP A 74 -3.36 19.20 -6.51
N LYS A 75 -3.11 20.45 -6.92
CA LYS A 75 -2.55 20.76 -8.24
C LYS A 75 -1.16 20.15 -8.44
N ALA A 76 -0.25 20.31 -7.47
CA ALA A 76 1.09 19.76 -7.54
C ALA A 76 1.08 18.22 -7.52
N LEU A 77 0.21 17.62 -6.71
CA LEU A 77 0.03 16.18 -6.61
C LEU A 77 -0.49 15.58 -7.92
N THR A 78 -1.48 16.22 -8.56
CA THR A 78 -1.97 15.81 -9.88
C THR A 78 -0.87 15.88 -10.93
N ALA A 79 -0.08 16.97 -10.96
CA ALA A 79 1.03 17.11 -11.90
C ALA A 79 2.08 16.01 -11.70
N TRP A 80 2.46 15.73 -10.45
CA TRP A 80 3.43 14.66 -10.16
C TRP A 80 2.89 13.27 -10.55
N ARG A 81 1.61 12.98 -10.26
CA ARG A 81 0.97 11.73 -10.69
C ARG A 81 1.00 11.57 -12.22
N GLN A 82 0.66 12.63 -12.96
CA GLN A 82 0.70 12.62 -14.43
C GLN A 82 2.12 12.41 -14.96
N ALA A 83 3.14 12.99 -14.31
CA ALA A 83 4.53 12.78 -14.68
C ALA A 83 4.99 11.33 -14.44
N ILE A 84 4.55 10.71 -13.35
CA ILE A 84 4.80 9.28 -13.07
C ILE A 84 4.15 8.41 -14.16
N GLU A 85 2.87 8.63 -14.44
CA GLU A 85 2.08 7.85 -15.40
C GLU A 85 2.57 8.03 -16.85
N GLY A 86 3.01 9.23 -17.21
CA GLY A 86 3.54 9.57 -18.53
C GLY A 86 4.98 9.10 -18.77
N ASN A 87 5.70 8.67 -17.72
CA ASN A 87 7.10 8.29 -17.82
C ASN A 87 7.27 6.76 -17.84
N ALA A 88 7.74 6.22 -18.97
CA ALA A 88 7.93 4.78 -19.15
C ALA A 88 8.89 4.16 -18.13
N ARG A 89 9.96 4.86 -17.75
CA ARG A 89 10.91 4.39 -16.74
C ARG A 89 10.25 4.27 -15.37
N MET A 90 9.41 5.24 -15.01
CA MET A 90 8.72 5.22 -13.71
C MET A 90 7.70 4.09 -13.66
N ARG A 91 6.90 3.92 -14.72
CA ARG A 91 5.95 2.81 -14.84
C ARG A 91 6.58 1.41 -14.76
N MET A 92 7.82 1.27 -15.20
CA MET A 92 8.56 -0.01 -15.14
C MET A 92 9.35 -0.20 -13.86
N SER A 93 9.42 0.83 -13.01
CA SER A 93 10.15 0.77 -11.74
C SER A 93 9.42 -0.10 -10.73
N SER A 94 10.16 -0.92 -10.00
CA SER A 94 9.66 -1.67 -8.84
C SER A 94 9.74 -0.87 -7.54
N SER A 95 10.23 0.38 -7.58
CA SER A 95 10.45 1.22 -6.41
C SER A 95 9.81 2.60 -6.59
N THR A 96 8.87 2.93 -5.72
CA THR A 96 8.22 4.25 -5.69
C THR A 96 9.20 5.38 -5.35
N TYR A 97 10.37 5.07 -4.76
CA TYR A 97 11.44 6.05 -4.57
C TYR A 97 11.97 6.63 -5.89
N SER A 98 11.89 5.88 -6.99
CA SER A 98 12.28 6.40 -8.31
C SER A 98 11.41 7.60 -8.74
N TYR A 99 10.18 7.70 -8.24
CA TYR A 99 9.28 8.82 -8.55
C TYR A 99 9.79 10.16 -7.99
N MET A 100 10.64 10.11 -6.97
CA MET A 100 11.30 11.29 -6.39
C MET A 100 12.41 11.85 -7.28
N GLU A 101 12.80 11.15 -8.35
CA GLU A 101 13.73 11.68 -9.36
C GLU A 101 13.04 12.67 -10.31
N LEU A 102 11.71 12.71 -10.33
CA LEU A 102 10.93 13.64 -11.15
C LEU A 102 10.94 15.05 -10.55
N PRO A 103 11.09 16.11 -11.37
CA PRO A 103 11.15 17.50 -10.89
C PRO A 103 9.86 17.96 -10.20
N GLU A 104 8.70 17.38 -10.52
CA GLU A 104 7.42 17.70 -9.88
C GLU A 104 7.42 17.36 -8.37
N SER A 105 8.26 16.40 -7.94
CA SER A 105 8.41 16.09 -6.52
C SER A 105 9.06 17.24 -5.74
N GLU A 106 9.91 18.05 -6.38
CA GLU A 106 10.53 19.24 -5.77
C GLU A 106 9.49 20.31 -5.44
N VAL A 107 8.45 20.45 -6.28
CA VAL A 107 7.35 21.39 -6.03
C VAL A 107 6.65 21.02 -4.73
N LEU A 108 6.29 19.76 -4.55
CA LEU A 108 5.66 19.27 -3.32
C LEU A 108 6.57 19.48 -2.09
N LYS A 109 7.86 19.13 -2.21
CA LYS A 109 8.83 19.35 -1.10
C LYS A 109 8.97 20.83 -0.73
N SER A 110 8.95 21.73 -1.71
CA SER A 110 9.09 23.17 -1.49
C SER A 110 7.93 23.78 -0.68
N MET A 111 6.78 23.10 -0.65
CA MET A 111 5.64 23.50 0.20
C MET A 111 5.93 23.27 1.69
N GLY A 112 6.91 22.42 2.04
CA GLY A 112 7.35 22.25 3.43
C GLY A 112 6.33 21.57 4.35
N GLY A 113 6.49 21.76 5.67
CA GLY A 113 5.77 20.99 6.69
C GLY A 113 4.25 21.19 6.70
N GLU A 114 3.74 22.28 6.11
CA GLU A 114 2.30 22.60 6.07
C GLU A 114 1.47 21.57 5.29
N ILE A 115 2.06 20.82 4.35
CA ILE A 115 1.34 19.78 3.59
C ILE A 115 1.44 18.39 4.20
N ILE A 116 2.20 18.19 5.30
CA ILE A 116 2.31 16.87 5.96
C ILE A 116 0.92 16.31 6.34
N PRO A 117 -0.01 17.07 6.93
CA PRO A 117 -1.37 16.57 7.21
C PRO A 117 -2.11 16.09 5.95
N LEU A 118 -1.91 16.77 4.82
CA LEU A 118 -2.54 16.40 3.54
C LEU A 118 -1.94 15.10 2.98
N ILE A 119 -0.63 14.91 3.10
CA ILE A 119 0.03 13.65 2.70
C ILE A 119 -0.50 12.49 3.55
N MET A 120 -0.62 12.68 4.88
CA MET A 120 -1.16 11.68 5.79
C MET A 120 -2.60 11.30 5.44
N GLU A 121 -3.44 12.28 5.10
CA GLU A 121 -4.81 12.04 4.63
C GLU A 121 -4.83 11.18 3.35
N LYS A 122 -3.96 11.47 2.37
CA LYS A 122 -3.89 10.66 1.14
C LYS A 122 -3.42 9.23 1.44
N LEU A 123 -2.47 9.04 2.36
CA LEU A 123 -1.95 7.73 2.78
C LEU A 123 -2.99 6.84 3.48
N LEU A 124 -4.18 7.34 3.81
CA LEU A 124 -5.30 6.49 4.23
C LEU A 124 -5.85 5.62 3.08
N THR A 125 -5.49 5.91 1.83
CA THR A 125 -5.93 5.18 0.64
C THR A 125 -4.77 4.43 -0.01
N ARG A 126 -4.97 3.15 -0.30
CA ARG A 126 -3.93 2.26 -0.85
C ARG A 126 -3.27 2.79 -2.12
N ASP A 127 -4.05 3.36 -3.03
CA ASP A 127 -3.55 3.87 -4.32
C ASP A 127 -2.59 5.06 -4.17
N ASN A 128 -2.48 5.62 -2.97
CA ASN A 128 -1.65 6.77 -2.66
C ASN A 128 -0.38 6.40 -1.87
N PHE A 129 -0.10 5.12 -1.63
CA PHE A 129 1.10 4.71 -0.88
C PHE A 129 2.43 5.14 -1.54
N TYR A 130 2.42 5.42 -2.85
CA TYR A 130 3.56 6.02 -3.55
C TYR A 130 3.96 7.42 -3.02
N LEU A 131 3.13 8.05 -2.17
CA LEU A 131 3.47 9.29 -1.47
C LEU A 131 4.42 9.06 -0.29
N LEU A 132 4.65 7.82 0.13
CA LEU A 132 5.49 7.53 1.29
C LEU A 132 6.93 8.07 1.13
N PRO A 133 7.64 7.88 -0.02
CA PRO A 133 8.94 8.51 -0.24
C PRO A 133 8.94 10.04 -0.11
N LEU A 134 7.85 10.70 -0.53
CA LEU A 134 7.70 12.15 -0.39
C LEU A 134 7.61 12.53 1.08
N TYR A 135 6.75 11.86 1.86
CA TYR A 135 6.65 12.09 3.30
C TYR A 135 8.01 11.93 3.99
N GLU A 136 8.73 10.85 3.70
CA GLU A 136 10.01 10.54 4.35
C GLU A 136 11.11 11.56 3.99
N ALA A 137 11.10 12.04 2.75
CA ALA A 137 12.01 13.10 2.31
C ALA A 137 11.73 14.44 2.99
N MET A 138 10.46 14.75 3.25
CA MET A 138 10.04 15.99 3.91
C MET A 138 10.18 15.95 5.43
N GLN A 139 10.30 14.75 6.03
CA GLN A 139 10.32 14.60 7.47
C GLN A 139 11.68 15.01 8.08
N THR A 140 11.64 15.99 8.98
CA THR A 140 12.80 16.51 9.71
C THR A 140 13.13 15.67 10.93
N ASP A 141 12.12 15.17 11.65
CA ASP A 141 12.34 14.22 12.75
C ASP A 141 12.43 12.78 12.22
N LYS A 142 13.65 12.26 12.16
CA LYS A 142 13.92 10.89 11.68
C LYS A 142 13.33 9.79 12.57
N LYS A 143 12.78 10.10 13.74
CA LYS A 143 11.98 9.16 14.54
C LYS A 143 10.62 8.89 13.93
N LEU A 144 10.10 9.81 13.11
CA LEU A 144 8.80 9.69 12.43
C LEU A 144 8.89 8.98 11.07
N VAL A 145 10.07 8.48 10.70
CA VAL A 145 10.31 7.64 9.53
C VAL A 145 10.54 6.21 10.00
N SER A 146 9.71 5.28 9.55
CA SER A 146 9.86 3.88 9.92
C SER A 146 11.17 3.30 9.39
N LYS A 147 11.97 2.70 10.29
CA LYS A 147 13.18 1.94 9.95
C LYS A 147 12.89 0.45 9.73
N VAL A 148 11.63 0.03 9.90
CA VAL A 148 11.23 -1.36 9.78
C VAL A 148 11.19 -1.75 8.30
N ALA A 149 11.88 -2.83 7.95
CA ALA A 149 11.73 -3.45 6.65
C ALA A 149 10.31 -4.05 6.54
N GLY A 150 9.58 -3.70 5.49
CA GLY A 150 8.20 -4.13 5.31
C GLY A 150 7.65 -3.65 3.97
N SER A 151 6.44 -4.09 3.66
CA SER A 151 5.71 -3.61 2.49
C SER A 151 5.45 -2.11 2.59
N GLU A 152 5.27 -1.44 1.45
CA GLU A 152 4.92 -0.02 1.43
C GLU A 152 3.60 0.25 2.19
N GLN A 153 2.68 -0.72 2.19
CA GLN A 153 1.42 -0.63 2.92
C GLN A 153 1.65 -0.57 4.43
N GLU A 154 2.44 -1.50 4.97
CA GLU A 154 2.78 -1.52 6.41
C GLU A 154 3.52 -0.25 6.82
N ARG A 155 4.46 0.20 5.99
CA ARG A 155 5.22 1.42 6.25
C ARG A 155 4.36 2.67 6.21
N ALA A 156 3.38 2.76 5.30
CA ALA A 156 2.42 3.87 5.26
C ALA A 156 1.56 3.92 6.53
N VAL A 157 1.07 2.77 7.01
CA VAL A 157 0.30 2.74 8.27
C VAL A 157 1.18 3.13 9.47
N LEU A 158 2.40 2.62 9.54
CA LEU A 158 3.34 3.00 10.59
C LEU A 158 3.68 4.50 10.56
N ALA A 159 3.85 5.08 9.36
CA ALA A 159 4.09 6.51 9.20
C ALA A 159 2.93 7.35 9.77
N VAL A 160 1.69 6.99 9.46
CA VAL A 160 0.49 7.67 10.00
C VAL A 160 0.44 7.57 11.53
N ARG A 161 0.65 6.37 12.08
CA ARG A 161 0.63 6.16 13.54
C ARG A 161 1.71 6.95 14.27
N LEU A 162 2.96 6.86 13.82
CA LEU A 162 4.08 7.60 14.41
C LEU A 162 3.81 9.12 14.38
N TRP A 163 3.25 9.61 13.28
CA TRP A 163 2.90 11.02 13.15
C TRP A 163 1.77 11.46 14.08
N LEU A 164 0.72 10.64 14.24
CA LEU A 164 -0.36 10.91 15.19
C LEU A 164 0.14 10.91 16.64
N ASP A 165 0.98 9.95 17.00
CA ASP A 165 1.50 9.82 18.36
C ASP A 165 2.45 10.96 18.73
N ALA A 166 3.27 11.43 17.79
CA ALA A 166 4.12 12.60 17.99
C ALA A 166 3.33 13.89 18.22
N GLY A 167 2.10 13.99 17.68
CA GLY A 167 1.22 15.12 17.92
C GLY A 167 0.46 15.09 19.23
N LYS A 168 0.62 14.03 20.04
CA LYS A 168 0.03 13.89 21.39
C LYS A 168 1.02 14.23 22.52
N ALA A 169 2.31 14.28 22.21
CA ALA A 169 3.41 14.58 23.14
C ALA A 169 3.65 16.09 23.26
#